data_AF-A0A6L7CNS8-F1
#
_entry.id   AF-A0A6L7CNS8-F1
#
_cell.length_a   1.000
_cell.length_b   1.000
_cell.length_c   1.000
_cell.angle_alpha   90.00
_cell.angle_beta   90.00
_cell.angle_gamma   90.00
#
_symmetry.space_group_name_H-M   'P 1'
#
loop_
_entity.id
_entity.type
_entity.pdbx_description
1 polymer ?
#
loop_
_entity_poly.entity_id
_entity_poly.type
_entity_poly.pdbx_seq_one_letter_code
_entity_poly.pdbx_strand_id
1 'polypeptide(L)'
;CLYELAVYVECKAGFYDASKDFDEQFNALVRQQIAVADKQQVARDFVFRDNRTTSDGRLVQIHMRMLDIYEYLLSSNTDYPLLRQWLADAEVMRLLRDVIERLRMDIEGVAYAVGRDRPSPTPVSYDQEVAAIEGALHELQHNHHGVPI
;
A
#
# COMPACT_ATOMS: atom_id res chain seq x y z
N CYS A 1 3.98 9.76 10.00
CA CYS A 1 4.60 8.56 9.40
C CYS A 1 3.53 7.61 8.89
N LEU A 2 2.68 7.00 9.75
CA LEU A 2 1.60 6.10 9.29
C LEU A 2 0.67 6.73 8.24
N TYR A 3 0.21 7.96 8.45
CA TYR A 3 -0.62 8.66 7.46
C TYR A 3 0.10 8.90 6.12
N GLU A 4 1.39 9.24 6.13
CA GLU A 4 2.13 9.39 4.87
C GLU A 4 2.27 8.06 4.12
N LEU A 5 2.44 6.96 4.85
CA LEU A 5 2.47 5.62 4.28
C LEU A 5 1.12 5.26 3.67
N ALA A 6 0.00 5.63 4.31
CA ALA A 6 -1.33 5.45 3.74
C ALA A 6 -1.47 6.21 2.41
N VAL A 7 -1.09 7.49 2.36
CA VAL A 7 -1.11 8.28 1.11
C VAL A 7 -0.19 7.67 0.04
N TYR A 8 0.94 7.09 0.42
CA TYR A 8 1.81 6.36 -0.52
C TYR A 8 1.14 5.12 -1.11
N VAL A 9 0.42 4.36 -0.28
CA VAL A 9 -0.36 3.18 -0.71
C VAL A 9 -1.48 3.59 -1.67
N GLU A 10 -2.20 4.67 -1.38
CA GLU A 10 -3.20 5.28 -2.28
C GLU A 10 -2.57 5.71 -3.62
N CYS A 11 -1.38 6.33 -3.59
CA CYS A 11 -0.65 6.64 -4.80
C CYS A 11 -0.29 5.39 -5.61
N LYS A 12 -0.01 4.25 -4.96
CA LYS A 12 0.20 2.98 -5.67
C LYS A 12 -1.09 2.40 -6.24
N ALA A 13 -2.19 2.46 -5.51
CA ALA A 13 -3.50 2.02 -5.99
C ALA A 13 -3.90 2.76 -7.28
N GLY A 14 -3.59 4.05 -7.38
CA GLY A 14 -3.84 4.86 -8.58
C GLY A 14 -3.23 4.30 -9.87
N PHE A 15 -2.15 3.52 -9.82
CA PHE A 15 -1.58 2.90 -11.02
C PHE A 15 -2.45 1.79 -11.62
N TYR A 16 -3.38 1.23 -10.85
CA TYR A 16 -4.34 0.25 -11.34
C TYR A 16 -5.58 0.90 -11.96
N ASP A 17 -5.69 2.22 -11.94
CA ASP A 17 -6.75 2.97 -12.61
C ASP A 17 -6.25 3.55 -13.95
N ALA A 18 -6.64 2.93 -15.06
CA ALA A 18 -6.23 3.36 -16.39
C ALA A 18 -6.81 4.72 -16.81
N SER A 19 -7.83 5.23 -16.12
CA SER A 19 -8.39 6.57 -16.39
C SER A 19 -7.52 7.71 -15.86
N LYS A 20 -6.59 7.43 -14.93
CA LYS A 20 -5.66 8.42 -14.38
C LYS A 20 -4.46 8.62 -15.30
N ASP A 21 -4.02 9.86 -15.46
CA ASP A 21 -2.78 10.17 -16.17
C ASP A 21 -1.58 9.49 -15.48
N PHE A 22 -0.74 8.82 -16.29
CA PHE A 22 0.37 8.03 -15.76
C PHE A 22 1.48 8.92 -15.19
N ASP A 23 1.84 10.00 -15.89
CA ASP A 23 2.94 10.88 -15.51
C ASP A 23 2.58 11.67 -14.25
N GLU A 24 1.34 12.16 -14.14
CA GLU A 24 0.83 12.78 -12.92
C GLU A 24 0.87 11.81 -11.73
N GLN A 25 0.45 10.56 -11.93
CA GLN A 25 0.47 9.52 -10.89
C GLN A 25 1.90 9.17 -10.47
N PHE A 26 2.82 9.04 -11.43
CA PHE A 26 4.22 8.79 -11.18
C PHE A 26 4.88 9.93 -10.39
N ASN A 27 4.64 11.17 -10.81
CA ASN A 27 5.15 12.35 -10.12
C ASN A 27 4.58 12.45 -8.69
N ALA A 28 3.30 12.12 -8.49
CA ALA A 28 2.68 12.08 -7.16
C ALA A 28 3.33 11.01 -6.26
N LEU A 29 3.55 9.80 -6.80
CA LEU A 29 4.20 8.72 -6.07
C LEU A 29 5.62 9.11 -5.62
N VAL A 30 6.42 9.69 -6.50
CA VAL A 30 7.81 10.12 -6.19
C VAL A 30 7.82 11.19 -5.10
N ARG A 31 6.93 12.20 -5.19
CA ARG A 31 6.82 13.22 -4.13
C ARG A 31 6.44 12.60 -2.80
N GLN A 32 5.49 11.67 -2.80
CA GLN A 32 5.05 11.02 -1.58
C GLN A 32 6.13 10.10 -0.99
N GLN A 33 6.94 9.47 -1.84
CA GLN A 33 8.09 8.66 -1.41
C GLN A 33 9.09 9.50 -0.59
N ILE A 34 9.37 10.72 -1.02
CA ILE A 34 10.23 11.67 -0.29
C ILE A 34 9.59 12.02 1.06
N ALA A 35 8.29 12.34 1.07
CA ALA A 35 7.57 12.68 2.30
C ALA A 35 7.56 11.53 3.33
N VAL A 36 7.37 10.29 2.87
CA VAL A 36 7.45 9.10 3.73
C VAL A 36 8.84 8.94 4.33
N ALA A 37 9.89 9.05 3.51
CA ALA A 37 11.27 8.93 3.97
C ALA A 37 11.61 9.99 5.04
N ASP A 38 11.22 11.24 4.81
CA ASP A 38 11.42 12.34 5.78
C ASP A 38 10.69 12.07 7.10
N LYS A 39 9.42 11.64 7.04
CA LYS A 39 8.67 11.30 8.26
C LYS A 39 9.19 10.06 8.96
N GLN A 40 9.74 9.09 8.24
CA GLN A 40 10.39 7.91 8.83
C GLN A 40 11.63 8.32 9.60
N GLN A 41 12.45 9.21 9.05
CA GLN A 41 13.63 9.75 9.73
C GLN A 41 13.25 10.44 11.05
N VAL A 42 12.23 11.32 11.02
CA VAL A 42 11.73 11.99 12.23
C VAL A 42 11.16 11.00 13.25
N ALA A 43 10.39 10.01 12.78
CA ALA A 43 9.81 8.98 13.65
C ALA A 43 10.91 8.13 14.30
N ARG A 44 11.96 7.78 13.56
CA ARG A 44 13.12 7.03 14.04
C ARG A 44 13.81 7.77 15.19
N ASP A 45 14.12 9.05 14.98
CA ASP A 45 14.79 9.86 15.99
C ASP A 45 13.92 10.02 17.25
N PHE A 46 12.60 10.14 17.08
CA PHE A 46 11.64 10.18 18.19
C PHE A 46 11.64 8.87 18.98
N VAL A 47 11.42 7.72 18.33
CA VAL A 47 11.31 6.43 19.03
C VAL A 47 12.62 5.97 19.67
N PHE A 48 13.78 6.38 19.16
CA PHE A 48 15.08 6.02 19.76
C PHE A 48 15.55 6.99 20.85
N ARG A 49 15.17 8.29 20.81
CA ARG A 49 15.52 9.24 21.88
C ARG A 49 14.71 9.04 23.15
N ASP A 50 13.43 8.67 23.02
CA ASP A 50 12.52 8.50 24.16
C ASP A 50 12.44 7.07 24.72
N ASN A 51 13.26 6.14 24.23
CA ASN A 51 13.17 4.71 24.57
C ASN A 51 13.69 4.38 25.98
N ARG A 52 12.93 4.73 27.01
CA ARG A 52 13.32 4.60 28.44
C ARG A 52 12.44 3.61 29.22
N THR A 53 11.34 3.14 28.63
CA THR A 53 10.30 2.31 29.26
C THR A 53 9.77 1.21 28.32
N THR A 54 9.00 0.26 28.85
CA THR A 54 8.40 -0.84 28.08
C THR A 54 7.33 -0.37 27.07
N SER A 55 6.69 0.77 27.31
CA SER A 55 5.75 1.42 26.37
C SER A 55 6.46 1.87 25.10
N ASP A 56 7.71 2.33 25.24
CA ASP A 56 8.52 2.83 24.13
C ASP A 56 8.94 1.70 23.17
N GLY A 57 9.09 0.48 23.69
CA GLY A 57 9.31 -0.73 22.87
C GLY A 57 8.18 -1.00 21.87
N ARG A 58 6.94 -0.62 22.18
CA ARG A 58 5.79 -0.77 21.26
C ARG A 58 5.88 0.20 20.09
N LEU A 59 6.26 1.45 20.34
CA LEU A 59 6.42 2.46 19.29
C LEU A 59 7.58 2.10 18.35
N VAL A 60 8.66 1.51 18.88
CA VAL A 60 9.74 0.94 18.06
C VAL A 60 9.23 -0.20 17.17
N GLN A 61 8.45 -1.13 17.72
CA GLN A 61 7.88 -2.23 16.93
C GLN A 61 6.96 -1.72 15.81
N ILE A 62 6.09 -0.75 16.12
CA ILE A 62 5.22 -0.12 15.11
C ILE A 62 6.07 0.56 14.04
N HIS A 63 7.14 1.26 14.43
CA HIS A 63 8.04 1.89 13.48
C HIS A 63 8.74 0.89 12.55
N MET A 64 9.25 -0.22 13.10
CA MET A 64 9.84 -1.31 12.30
C MET A 64 8.81 -1.91 11.33
N ARG A 65 7.58 -2.18 11.78
CA ARG A 65 6.53 -2.71 10.90
C ARG A 65 6.13 -1.74 9.79
N MET A 66 6.09 -0.44 10.06
CA MET A 66 5.90 0.55 9.01
C MET A 66 7.02 0.52 7.97
N LEU A 67 8.26 0.38 8.41
CA LEU A 67 9.41 0.30 7.53
C LEU A 67 9.33 -0.96 6.65
N ASP A 68 9.06 -2.12 7.24
CA ASP A 68 8.87 -3.39 6.53
C ASP A 68 7.82 -3.25 5.40
N ILE A 69 6.66 -2.65 5.70
CA ILE A 69 5.58 -2.43 4.72
C ILE A 69 6.04 -1.49 3.61
N TYR A 70 6.67 -0.38 3.98
CA TYR A 70 7.16 0.61 3.00
C TYR A 70 8.21 0.00 2.06
N GLU A 71 9.18 -0.73 2.60
CA GLU A 71 10.22 -1.41 1.81
C GLU A 71 9.63 -2.46 0.89
N TYR A 72 8.68 -3.27 1.39
CA TYR A 72 7.97 -4.25 0.57
C TYR A 72 7.26 -3.56 -0.61
N LEU A 73 6.50 -2.50 -0.35
CA LEU A 73 5.82 -1.74 -1.40
C LEU A 73 6.82 -1.09 -2.36
N LEU A 74 7.91 -0.52 -1.86
CA LEU A 74 8.93 0.10 -2.70
C LEU A 74 9.60 -0.92 -3.63
N SER A 75 9.82 -2.15 -3.14
CA SER A 75 10.45 -3.24 -3.90
C SER A 75 9.55 -3.86 -4.97
N SER A 76 8.25 -3.54 -4.99
CA SER A 76 7.33 -4.06 -6.00
C SER A 76 7.68 -3.49 -7.38
N ASN A 77 8.32 -4.29 -8.24
CA ASN A 77 8.68 -3.94 -9.61
C ASN A 77 7.54 -4.27 -10.60
N THR A 78 6.39 -3.61 -10.43
CA THR A 78 5.26 -3.76 -11.36
C THR A 78 5.47 -2.87 -12.58
N ASP A 79 5.42 -3.45 -13.79
CA ASP A 79 5.38 -2.69 -15.04
C ASP A 79 3.96 -2.15 -15.28
N TYR A 80 3.63 -1.05 -14.61
CA TYR A 80 2.31 -0.42 -14.71
C TYR A 80 1.96 0.07 -16.11
N PRO A 81 2.88 0.65 -16.92
CA PRO A 81 2.60 0.94 -18.32
C PRO A 81 2.10 -0.28 -19.10
N LEU A 82 2.84 -1.40 -19.01
CA LEU A 82 2.44 -2.64 -19.69
C LEU A 82 1.11 -3.16 -19.13
N LEU A 83 0.94 -3.15 -17.81
CA LEU A 83 -0.27 -3.61 -17.15
C LEU A 83 -1.51 -2.81 -17.63
N ARG A 84 -1.41 -1.48 -17.68
CA ARG A 84 -2.48 -0.60 -18.19
C ARG A 84 -2.72 -0.82 -19.68
N GLN A 85 -1.68 -1.04 -20.47
CA GLN A 85 -1.83 -1.26 -21.91
C GLN A 85 -2.68 -2.51 -22.22
N TRP A 86 -2.45 -3.61 -21.50
CA TRP A 86 -3.08 -4.89 -21.80
C TRP A 86 -4.34 -5.16 -21.00
N LEU A 87 -4.43 -4.64 -19.77
CA LEU A 87 -5.47 -5.01 -18.81
C LEU A 87 -6.31 -3.82 -18.34
N ALA A 88 -6.25 -2.65 -18.97
CA ALA A 88 -6.98 -1.43 -18.55
C ALA A 88 -8.42 -1.69 -18.08
N ASP A 89 -9.20 -2.43 -18.88
CA ASP A 89 -10.62 -2.73 -18.62
C ASP A 89 -10.84 -4.05 -17.88
N ALA A 90 -9.78 -4.78 -17.55
CA ALA A 90 -9.88 -6.07 -16.87
C ALA A 90 -10.34 -5.88 -15.43
N GLU A 91 -11.26 -6.74 -14.98
CA GLU A 91 -11.76 -6.72 -13.62
C GLU A 91 -10.64 -6.82 -12.57
N VAL A 92 -9.58 -7.57 -12.86
CA VAL A 92 -8.42 -7.70 -11.97
C VAL A 92 -7.78 -6.35 -11.61
N MET A 93 -7.76 -5.38 -12.53
CA MET A 93 -7.21 -4.04 -12.26
C MET A 93 -8.02 -3.32 -11.19
N ARG A 94 -9.34 -3.37 -11.32
CA ARG A 94 -10.27 -2.80 -10.34
C ARG A 94 -10.13 -3.48 -8.98
N LEU A 95 -10.07 -4.82 -8.94
CA LEU A 95 -9.91 -5.58 -7.70
C LEU A 95 -8.58 -5.27 -7.01
N LEU A 96 -7.48 -5.18 -7.76
CA LEU A 96 -6.16 -4.81 -7.24
C LEU A 96 -6.15 -3.37 -6.69
N ARG A 97 -6.79 -2.42 -7.37
CA ARG A 97 -6.97 -1.07 -6.83
C ARG A 97 -7.72 -1.11 -5.50
N ASP A 98 -8.88 -1.77 -5.49
CA ASP A 98 -9.80 -1.74 -4.36
C ASP A 98 -9.18 -2.43 -3.11
N VAL A 99 -8.41 -3.51 -3.29
CA VAL A 99 -7.71 -4.16 -2.17
C VAL A 99 -6.57 -3.30 -1.60
N ILE A 100 -5.87 -2.53 -2.43
CA ILE A 100 -4.82 -1.59 -1.98
C ILE A 100 -5.45 -0.38 -1.28
N GLU A 101 -6.60 0.10 -1.74
CA GLU A 101 -7.38 1.14 -1.04
C GLU A 101 -7.89 0.66 0.33
N ARG A 102 -8.25 -0.62 0.44
CA ARG A 102 -8.59 -1.22 1.72
C ARG A 102 -7.39 -1.25 2.67
N LEU A 103 -6.21 -1.61 2.16
CA LEU A 103 -4.96 -1.54 2.93
C LEU A 103 -4.66 -0.11 3.42
N ARG A 104 -4.91 0.91 2.59
CA ARG A 104 -4.80 2.32 2.99
C ARG A 104 -5.69 2.62 4.20
N MET A 105 -6.96 2.22 4.16
CA MET A 105 -7.91 2.42 5.27
C MET A 105 -7.45 1.71 6.56
N ASP A 106 -6.91 0.50 6.45
CA ASP A 106 -6.38 -0.22 7.61
C ASP A 106 -5.17 0.51 8.23
N ILE A 107 -4.25 1.02 7.40
CA ILE A 107 -3.09 1.80 7.88
C ILE A 107 -3.56 3.08 8.58
N GLU A 108 -4.57 3.77 8.06
CA GLU A 108 -5.17 4.94 8.71
C GLU A 108 -5.85 4.60 10.04
N GLY A 109 -6.55 3.46 10.11
CA GLY A 109 -7.15 2.96 11.35
C GLY A 109 -6.09 2.70 12.42
N VAL A 110 -4.97 2.09 12.04
CA VAL A 110 -3.81 1.91 12.94
C VAL A 110 -3.20 3.26 13.32
N ALA A 111 -3.04 4.20 12.37
CA ALA A 111 -2.55 5.56 12.63
C ALA A 111 -3.38 6.29 13.69
N TYR A 112 -4.70 6.20 13.56
CA TYR A 112 -5.64 6.79 14.48
C TYR A 112 -5.53 6.16 15.88
N ALA A 113 -5.48 4.83 15.97
CA ALA A 113 -5.38 4.13 17.24
C ALA A 113 -4.07 4.46 17.97
N VAL A 114 -2.94 4.43 17.27
CA VAL A 114 -1.62 4.78 17.83
C VAL A 114 -1.60 6.23 18.31
N GLY A 115 -2.13 7.18 17.53
CA GLY A 115 -2.20 8.59 17.92
C GLY A 115 -3.10 8.88 19.13
N ARG A 116 -3.95 7.92 19.53
CA ARG A 116 -4.86 8.03 20.68
C ARG A 116 -4.49 7.13 21.86
N ASP A 117 -3.36 6.43 21.78
CA ASP A 117 -2.94 5.40 22.73
C ASP A 117 -4.06 4.36 22.98
N ARG A 118 -4.68 3.89 21.89
CA ARG A 118 -5.73 2.87 21.89
C ARG A 118 -5.25 1.58 21.25
N PRO A 119 -5.85 0.43 21.61
CA PRO A 119 -5.63 -0.81 20.87
C PRO A 119 -5.91 -0.62 19.38
N SER A 120 -5.12 -1.28 18.53
CA SER A 120 -5.39 -1.28 17.09
C SER A 120 -6.76 -1.89 16.79
N PRO A 121 -7.42 -1.47 15.70
CA PRO A 121 -8.62 -2.15 15.21
C PRO A 121 -8.35 -3.64 15.02
N THR A 122 -9.40 -4.46 15.17
CA THR A 122 -9.32 -5.88 14.84
C THR A 122 -9.00 -6.02 13.34
N PRO A 123 -7.97 -6.78 12.95
CA PRO A 123 -7.68 -7.03 11.55
C PRO A 123 -8.90 -7.63 10.85
N VAL A 124 -9.27 -7.06 9.71
CA VAL A 124 -10.35 -7.61 8.90
C VAL A 124 -9.75 -8.53 7.84
N SER A 125 -10.38 -9.68 7.61
CA SER A 125 -9.88 -10.64 6.61
C SER A 125 -9.94 -10.08 5.18
N TYR A 126 -8.96 -10.47 4.37
CA TYR A 126 -8.84 -10.18 2.94
C TYR A 126 -9.20 -11.40 2.07
N ASP A 127 -9.67 -12.50 2.68
CA ASP A 127 -9.89 -13.78 1.97
C ASP A 127 -10.86 -13.63 0.80
N GLN A 128 -11.87 -12.77 0.94
CA GLN A 128 -12.85 -12.53 -0.13
C GLN A 128 -12.24 -11.77 -1.32
N GLU A 129 -11.44 -10.75 -1.06
CA GLU A 129 -10.74 -9.99 -2.10
C GLU A 129 -9.68 -10.85 -2.80
N VAL A 130 -8.93 -11.64 -2.03
CA VAL A 130 -7.95 -12.58 -2.57
C VAL A 130 -8.64 -13.59 -3.47
N ALA A 131 -9.74 -14.21 -3.03
CA ALA A 131 -10.50 -15.14 -3.84
C ALA A 131 -11.08 -14.50 -5.11
N ALA A 132 -11.53 -13.24 -5.04
CA ALA A 132 -12.01 -12.49 -6.20
C ALA A 132 -10.89 -12.22 -7.21
N ILE A 133 -9.70 -11.81 -6.73
CA ILE A 133 -8.52 -11.57 -7.58
C ILE A 133 -8.08 -12.88 -8.24
N GLU A 134 -8.01 -13.98 -7.50
CA GLU A 134 -7.67 -15.31 -8.04
C GLU A 134 -8.67 -15.77 -9.11
N GLY A 135 -9.97 -15.56 -8.88
CA GLY A 135 -11.01 -15.83 -9.86
C GLY A 135 -10.84 -15.02 -11.14
N ALA A 136 -10.66 -13.70 -11.02
CA ALA A 136 -10.45 -12.82 -12.16
C ALA A 136 -9.18 -13.17 -12.95
N LEU A 137 -8.10 -13.53 -12.26
CA LEU A 137 -6.86 -14.01 -12.91
C LEU A 137 -7.08 -15.33 -13.66
N HIS A 138 -7.84 -16.25 -13.08
CA HIS A 138 -8.17 -17.52 -13.71
C HIS A 138 -8.97 -17.30 -15.00
N GLU A 139 -9.99 -16.44 -14.97
CA GLU A 139 -10.77 -16.09 -16.16
C GLU A 139 -9.91 -15.41 -17.23
N LEU A 140 -9.02 -14.49 -16.83
CA LEU A 140 -8.09 -13.87 -17.75
C LEU A 140 -7.20 -14.91 -18.44
N GLN A 141 -6.63 -15.87 -17.70
CA GLN A 141 -5.79 -16.92 -18.28
C GLN A 141 -6.55 -17.82 -19.26
N HIS A 142 -7.82 -18.14 -18.99
CA HIS A 142 -8.65 -18.97 -19.87
C HIS A 142 -9.09 -18.22 -21.13
N ASN A 143 -9.38 -16.92 -21.02
CA ASN A 143 -9.79 -16.09 -22.15
C ASN A 143 -8.59 -15.67 -23.03
N HIS A 144 -7.36 -15.69 -22.51
CA HIS A 144 -6.12 -15.27 -23.18
C HIS A 144 -5.33 -16.40 -23.88
N HIS A 145 -5.99 -17.41 -24.46
CA HIS A 145 -5.34 -18.34 -25.42
C HIS A 145 -4.85 -17.67 -26.74
N GLY A 146 -4.62 -16.35 -26.75
CA GLY A 146 -4.28 -15.57 -27.96
C GLY A 146 -3.32 -14.39 -27.76
N VAL A 147 -2.60 -14.28 -26.64
CA VAL A 147 -1.53 -13.26 -26.49
C VAL A 147 -0.16 -13.94 -26.54
N PRO A 148 0.74 -13.54 -27.45
CA PRO A 148 2.09 -14.11 -27.51
C PRO A 148 2.89 -13.61 -26.31
N ILE A 149 3.54 -14.56 -25.64
CA ILE A 149 4.59 -14.31 -24.64
C ILE A 149 5.86 -13.87 -25.37
#